data_AF-A0A653YHS5-F1
#
_entry.id   AF-A0A653YHS5-F1
#
_cell.length_a   1.000
_cell.length_b   1.000
_cell.length_c   1.000
_cell.angle_alpha   90.00
_cell.angle_beta   90.00
_cell.angle_gamma   90.00
#
_symmetry.space_group_name_H-M   'P 1'
#
loop_
_entity.id
_entity.type
_entity.pdbx_description
1 polymer ?
#
loop_
_entity_poly.entity_id
_entity_poly.type
_entity_poly.pdbx_seq_one_letter_code
_entity_poly.pdbx_strand_id
1 'polypeptide(L)'
;MDAILTQAFEWFTKNGTPGWLIMPAILFGMCVLVVHSWLVRADPAGIARSVINSEKRRLEHMLTQEYLNRETRALIERELRQRSLWKLTRLFNHRLQDLAVLFAERYNVRASYLSLWRTWLSEREGKIHFNRTWYMICLCLSGLNVFISTTLLIAAGIIIFHGLSTGRAMLLMLLMTGFIWLPWLMLTLVPLPGMTRRMEAQLAVFNSQLPTANDEEQAAA
;
A
#
# COMPACT_ATOMS: atom_id res chain seq x y z
N MET A 1 34.41 19.12 7.35
CA MET A 1 33.01 18.80 7.73
C MET A 1 32.59 19.58 8.96
N ASP A 2 33.47 19.73 9.96
CA ASP A 2 33.15 20.38 11.24
C ASP A 2 32.88 21.89 11.16
N ALA A 3 33.52 22.60 10.23
CA ALA A 3 33.30 24.04 10.02
C ALA A 3 31.90 24.37 9.47
N ILE A 4 31.31 23.44 8.71
CA ILE A 4 29.97 23.60 8.13
C ILE A 4 28.90 23.32 9.18
N LEU A 5 29.14 22.32 10.05
CA LEU A 5 28.26 21.99 11.17
C LEU A 5 28.24 23.09 12.23
N THR A 6 29.40 23.68 12.54
CA THR A 6 29.52 24.76 13.53
C THR A 6 28.88 26.06 13.04
N GLN A 7 29.11 26.46 11.78
CA GLN A 7 28.42 27.63 11.21
C GLN A 7 26.91 27.44 11.07
N ALA A 8 26.45 26.22 10.74
CA ALA A 8 25.02 25.91 10.70
C ALA A 8 24.38 26.01 12.09
N PHE A 9 25.11 25.61 13.14
CA PHE A 9 24.65 25.69 14.53
C PHE A 9 24.64 27.12 15.07
N GLU A 10 25.63 27.94 14.72
CA GLU A 10 25.71 29.36 15.09
C GLU A 10 24.64 30.21 14.39
N TRP A 11 24.29 29.88 13.15
CA TRP A 11 23.18 30.50 12.44
C TRP A 11 21.82 30.12 13.08
N PHE A 12 21.72 28.90 13.63
CA PHE A 12 20.52 28.37 14.26
C PHE A 12 20.18 29.05 15.60
N THR A 13 21.20 29.48 16.35
CA THR A 13 21.02 30.15 17.64
C THR A 13 20.79 31.66 17.52
N LYS A 14 21.23 32.29 16.42
CA LYS A 14 21.20 33.75 16.25
C LYS A 14 19.87 34.29 15.74
N ASN A 15 19.06 33.47 15.06
CA ASN A 15 17.74 33.86 14.52
C ASN A 15 16.62 33.20 15.35
N GLY A 16 16.12 33.92 16.36
CA GLY A 16 15.00 33.49 17.19
C GLY A 16 13.70 33.32 16.40
N THR A 17 13.46 32.09 15.92
CA THR A 17 12.31 31.48 15.19
C THR A 17 12.24 31.67 13.66
N PRO A 18 11.82 30.64 12.88
CA PRO A 18 11.21 29.35 13.24
C PRO A 18 12.14 28.14 12.97
N GLY A 19 13.36 28.13 13.52
CA GLY A 19 14.21 26.92 13.52
C GLY A 19 13.51 25.72 14.18
N TRP A 20 12.60 25.95 15.12
CA TRP A 20 11.78 24.91 15.76
C TRP A 20 10.73 24.28 14.83
N LEU A 21 10.42 24.84 13.66
CA LEU A 21 9.61 24.13 12.65
C LEU A 21 10.48 23.28 11.71
N ILE A 22 11.70 23.74 11.44
CA ILE A 22 12.63 23.08 10.52
C ILE A 22 13.31 21.88 11.19
N MET A 23 13.64 21.97 12.48
CA MET A 23 14.20 20.87 13.25
C MET A 23 13.31 19.62 13.29
N PRO A 24 12.02 19.68 13.64
CA PRO A 24 11.17 18.50 13.57
C PRO A 24 10.99 17.99 12.14
N ALA A 25 11.04 18.84 11.09
CA ALA A 25 11.02 18.36 9.70
C ALA A 25 12.30 17.61 9.31
N ILE A 26 13.47 18.12 9.71
CA ILE A 26 14.77 17.46 9.49
C ILE A 26 14.91 16.21 10.35
N LEU A 27 14.45 16.26 11.61
CA LEU A 27 14.50 15.16 12.55
C LEU A 27 13.46 14.10 12.18
N PHE A 28 12.30 14.47 11.66
CA PHE A 28 11.35 13.56 11.02
C PHE A 28 11.92 12.96 9.75
N GLY A 29 12.58 13.75 8.89
CA GLY A 29 13.28 13.25 7.69
C GLY A 29 14.43 12.29 8.03
N MET A 30 15.21 12.58 9.07
CA MET A 30 16.26 11.72 9.62
C MET A 30 15.66 10.48 10.28
N CYS A 31 14.56 10.60 11.02
CA CYS A 31 13.83 9.45 11.56
C CYS A 31 13.27 8.59 10.43
N VAL A 32 12.74 9.17 9.35
CA VAL A 32 12.29 8.44 8.16
C VAL A 32 13.47 7.78 7.46
N LEU A 33 14.63 8.43 7.37
CA LEU A 33 15.84 7.84 6.78
C LEU A 33 16.47 6.77 7.67
N VAL A 34 16.44 6.92 8.98
CA VAL A 34 16.90 5.93 9.96
C VAL A 34 15.93 4.75 9.96
N VAL A 35 14.62 4.99 10.03
CA VAL A 35 13.56 3.97 9.90
C VAL A 35 13.64 3.30 8.54
N HIS A 36 13.89 4.01 7.44
CA HIS A 36 14.07 3.43 6.11
C HIS A 36 15.39 2.65 6.02
N SER A 37 16.50 3.15 6.59
CA SER A 37 17.75 2.41 6.67
C SER A 37 17.61 1.17 7.56
N TRP A 38 16.78 1.22 8.59
CA TRP A 38 16.43 0.10 9.44
C TRP A 38 15.48 -0.86 8.70
N LEU A 39 14.53 -0.35 7.91
CA LEU A 39 13.60 -1.11 7.07
C LEU A 39 14.28 -1.75 5.84
N VAL A 40 15.41 -1.19 5.39
CA VAL A 40 16.19 -1.66 4.22
C VAL A 40 17.41 -2.47 4.65
N ARG A 41 17.95 -2.27 5.86
CA ARG A 41 19.18 -2.91 6.34
C ARG A 41 18.97 -3.93 7.46
N ALA A 42 17.96 -3.77 8.32
CA ALA A 42 17.27 -4.96 8.80
C ALA A 42 16.41 -5.42 7.64
N ASP A 43 16.35 -6.71 7.39
CA ASP A 43 15.54 -7.28 6.32
C ASP A 43 14.17 -7.66 6.91
N PRO A 44 13.22 -6.73 7.14
CA PRO A 44 11.90 -7.07 7.64
C PRO A 44 11.15 -7.93 6.63
N ALA A 45 11.52 -7.86 5.34
CA ALA A 45 11.03 -8.77 4.32
C ALA A 45 11.61 -10.18 4.50
N GLY A 46 12.86 -10.31 4.93
CA GLY A 46 13.53 -11.56 5.29
C GLY A 46 13.03 -12.17 6.60
N ILE A 47 12.80 -11.35 7.64
CA ILE A 47 12.20 -11.79 8.92
C ILE A 47 10.71 -12.10 8.73
N ALA A 48 9.94 -11.26 8.03
CA ALA A 48 8.56 -11.58 7.69
C ALA A 48 8.47 -12.79 6.75
N ARG A 49 9.37 -12.94 5.75
CA ARG A 49 9.44 -14.18 4.94
C ARG A 49 9.84 -15.38 5.78
N SER A 50 10.73 -15.21 6.75
CA SER A 50 11.16 -16.26 7.68
C SER A 50 10.02 -16.71 8.59
N VAL A 51 9.27 -15.77 9.17
CA VAL A 51 8.10 -16.03 10.03
C VAL A 51 6.95 -16.61 9.22
N ILE A 52 6.64 -16.03 8.05
CA ILE A 52 5.59 -16.55 7.16
C ILE A 52 5.96 -17.94 6.62
N ASN A 53 7.23 -18.18 6.30
CA ASN A 53 7.70 -19.51 5.88
C ASN A 53 7.78 -20.50 7.04
N SER A 54 8.10 -20.08 8.26
CA SER A 54 8.17 -20.99 9.42
C SER A 54 6.76 -21.44 9.82
N GLU A 55 5.79 -20.53 9.79
CA GLU A 55 4.38 -20.88 10.01
C GLU A 55 3.84 -21.77 8.89
N LYS A 56 4.18 -21.48 7.63
CA LYS A 56 3.81 -22.35 6.50
C LYS A 56 4.41 -23.76 6.69
N ARG A 57 5.70 -23.86 6.99
CA ARG A 57 6.40 -25.13 7.27
C ARG A 57 5.78 -25.86 8.47
N ARG A 58 5.36 -25.13 9.51
CA ARG A 58 4.66 -25.70 10.66
C ARG A 58 3.33 -26.32 10.26
N LEU A 59 2.52 -25.62 9.46
CA LEU A 59 1.24 -26.11 8.97
C LEU A 59 1.42 -27.33 8.04
N GLU A 60 2.41 -27.30 7.15
CA GLU A 60 2.78 -28.46 6.31
C GLU A 60 3.23 -29.65 7.16
N HIS A 61 4.00 -29.43 8.23
CA HIS A 61 4.42 -30.48 9.16
C HIS A 61 3.27 -31.01 10.04
N MET A 62 2.28 -30.19 10.38
CA MET A 62 1.08 -30.67 11.08
C MET A 62 0.23 -31.57 10.18
N LEU A 63 0.22 -31.33 8.86
CA LEU A 63 -0.47 -32.18 7.88
C LEU A 63 0.13 -33.59 7.76
N THR A 64 1.44 -33.74 7.98
CA THR A 64 2.15 -35.04 7.93
C THR A 64 1.95 -35.90 9.17
N GLN A 65 1.33 -35.38 10.25
CA GLN A 65 1.07 -36.14 11.47
C GLN A 65 -0.16 -37.03 11.30
N GLU A 66 -0.01 -38.34 11.50
CA GLU A 66 -1.07 -39.34 11.28
C GLU A 66 -2.23 -39.27 12.30
N TYR A 67 -2.04 -38.59 13.43
CA TYR A 67 -3.03 -38.48 14.51
C TYR A 67 -3.95 -37.26 14.40
N LEU A 68 -3.87 -36.50 13.31
CA LEU A 68 -4.68 -35.29 13.17
C LEU A 68 -6.14 -35.61 12.87
N ASN A 69 -7.06 -35.03 13.66
CA ASN A 69 -8.49 -35.13 13.40
C ASN A 69 -8.84 -34.57 11.99
N ARG A 70 -9.82 -35.17 11.30
CA ARG A 70 -10.24 -34.77 9.94
C ARG A 70 -10.65 -33.30 9.87
N GLU A 71 -11.32 -32.79 10.90
CA GLU A 71 -11.71 -31.37 10.97
C GLU A 71 -10.49 -30.44 11.07
N THR A 72 -9.51 -30.81 11.90
CA THR A 72 -8.27 -30.06 12.07
C THR A 72 -7.45 -30.05 10.77
N ARG A 73 -7.41 -31.19 10.06
CA ARG A 73 -6.77 -31.28 8.74
C ARG A 73 -7.44 -30.34 7.74
N ALA A 74 -8.76 -30.34 7.66
CA ALA A 74 -9.50 -29.45 6.76
C ALA A 74 -9.27 -27.96 7.07
N LEU A 75 -9.15 -27.60 8.36
CA LEU A 75 -8.81 -26.23 8.77
C LEU A 75 -7.40 -25.82 8.33
N ILE A 76 -6.41 -26.69 8.51
CA ILE A 76 -5.02 -26.42 8.11
C ILE A 76 -4.90 -26.30 6.58
N GLU A 77 -5.57 -27.16 5.83
CA GLU A 77 -5.61 -27.07 4.36
C GLU A 77 -6.25 -25.75 3.89
N ARG A 78 -7.35 -25.31 4.54
CA ARG A 78 -7.97 -24.02 4.26
C ARG A 78 -7.03 -22.86 4.55
N GLU A 79 -6.31 -22.87 5.67
CA GLU A 79 -5.38 -21.79 6.01
C GLU A 79 -4.17 -21.75 5.05
N LEU A 80 -3.62 -22.91 4.68
CA LEU A 80 -2.57 -23.00 3.67
C LEU A 80 -3.03 -22.48 2.30
N ARG A 81 -4.26 -22.85 1.89
CA ARG A 81 -4.87 -22.36 0.66
C ARG A 81 -5.02 -20.83 0.72
N GLN A 82 -5.56 -20.26 1.78
CA GLN A 82 -5.68 -18.81 1.96
C GLN A 82 -4.34 -18.09 1.88
N ARG A 83 -3.29 -18.62 2.52
CA ARG A 83 -1.94 -18.04 2.46
C ARG A 83 -1.36 -18.08 1.04
N SER A 84 -1.58 -19.17 0.31
CA SER A 84 -1.14 -19.30 -1.08
C SER A 84 -1.88 -18.32 -2.00
N LEU A 85 -3.19 -18.19 -1.83
CA LEU A 85 -4.07 -17.32 -2.61
C LEU A 85 -3.82 -15.84 -2.31
N TRP A 86 -3.56 -15.48 -1.06
CA TRP A 86 -3.15 -14.13 -0.68
C TRP A 86 -1.86 -13.72 -1.42
N LYS A 87 -0.87 -14.60 -1.49
CA LYS A 87 0.39 -14.30 -2.20
C LYS A 87 0.16 -14.08 -3.70
N LEU A 88 -0.77 -14.82 -4.29
CA LEU A 88 -1.11 -14.77 -5.71
C LEU A 88 -1.95 -13.53 -6.06
N THR A 89 -3.00 -13.24 -5.27
CA THR A 89 -3.99 -12.21 -5.55
C THR A 89 -3.71 -10.87 -4.85
N ARG A 90 -2.93 -10.87 -3.76
CA ARG A 90 -2.67 -9.73 -2.85
C ARG A 90 -3.93 -9.12 -2.23
N LEU A 91 -5.02 -9.88 -2.17
CA LEU A 91 -6.29 -9.47 -1.56
C LEU A 91 -6.38 -10.03 -0.14
N PHE A 92 -6.81 -9.22 0.82
CA PHE A 92 -6.89 -9.64 2.23
C PHE A 92 -8.12 -10.50 2.53
N ASN A 93 -9.24 -10.27 1.84
CA ASN A 93 -10.49 -10.97 2.10
C ASN A 93 -10.50 -12.34 1.40
N HIS A 94 -10.59 -13.42 2.18
CA HIS A 94 -10.55 -14.80 1.68
C HIS A 94 -11.62 -15.11 0.62
N ARG A 95 -12.87 -14.64 0.81
CA ARG A 95 -13.95 -14.86 -0.18
C ARG A 95 -13.68 -14.15 -1.49
N LEU A 96 -13.05 -12.97 -1.40
CA LEU A 96 -12.63 -12.20 -2.55
C LEU A 96 -11.45 -12.85 -3.29
N GLN A 97 -10.58 -13.60 -2.59
CA GLN A 97 -9.44 -14.27 -3.21
C GLN A 97 -9.88 -15.37 -4.18
N ASP A 98 -10.84 -16.22 -3.79
CA ASP A 98 -11.36 -17.29 -4.67
C ASP A 98 -12.05 -16.69 -5.90
N LEU A 99 -12.91 -15.68 -5.71
CA LEU A 99 -13.57 -14.97 -6.81
C LEU A 99 -12.57 -14.25 -7.73
N ALA A 100 -11.49 -13.71 -7.17
CA ALA A 100 -10.45 -13.04 -7.94
C ALA A 100 -9.66 -13.99 -8.85
N VAL A 101 -9.47 -15.25 -8.44
CA VAL A 101 -8.85 -16.27 -9.30
C VAL A 101 -9.74 -16.61 -10.48
N LEU A 102 -11.03 -16.84 -10.24
CA LEU A 102 -12.02 -17.10 -11.31
C LEU A 102 -12.14 -15.92 -12.28
N PHE A 103 -12.14 -14.69 -11.74
CA PHE A 103 -12.10 -13.48 -12.54
C PHE A 103 -10.83 -13.39 -13.39
N ALA A 104 -9.67 -13.68 -12.79
CA ALA A 104 -8.37 -13.62 -13.46
C ALA A 104 -8.27 -14.63 -14.62
N GLU A 105 -8.75 -15.85 -14.40
CA GLU A 105 -8.82 -16.90 -15.40
C GLU A 105 -9.74 -16.51 -16.56
N ARG A 106 -10.95 -15.99 -16.27
CA ARG A 106 -11.94 -15.62 -17.31
C ARG A 106 -11.47 -14.49 -18.23
N TYR A 107 -10.82 -13.47 -17.67
CA TYR A 107 -10.37 -12.31 -18.45
C TYR A 107 -8.90 -12.38 -18.86
N ASN A 108 -8.23 -13.51 -18.60
CA ASN A 108 -6.80 -13.70 -18.84
C ASN A 108 -5.94 -12.55 -18.30
N VAL A 109 -6.27 -12.07 -17.09
CA VAL A 109 -5.54 -11.00 -16.40
C VAL A 109 -4.65 -11.61 -15.31
N ARG A 110 -3.59 -10.90 -14.93
CA ARG A 110 -2.73 -11.34 -13.81
C ARG A 110 -3.59 -11.49 -12.54
N ALA A 111 -3.39 -12.55 -11.76
CA ALA A 111 -4.16 -12.80 -10.54
C ALA A 111 -4.12 -11.64 -9.51
N SER A 112 -3.05 -10.83 -9.53
CA SER A 112 -2.92 -9.62 -8.71
C SER A 112 -3.60 -8.38 -9.31
N TYR A 113 -4.34 -8.48 -10.41
CA TYR A 113 -4.95 -7.33 -11.10
C TYR A 113 -5.89 -6.55 -10.17
N LEU A 114 -6.78 -7.25 -9.46
CA LEU A 114 -7.72 -6.63 -8.53
C LEU A 114 -7.05 -6.06 -7.26
N SER A 115 -5.77 -6.37 -7.02
CA SER A 115 -5.05 -5.89 -5.83
C SER A 115 -4.91 -4.37 -5.76
N LEU A 116 -4.94 -3.68 -6.91
CA LEU A 116 -4.90 -2.22 -6.96
C LEU A 116 -6.13 -1.58 -6.30
N TRP A 117 -7.27 -2.29 -6.29
CA TRP A 117 -8.53 -1.81 -5.72
C TRP A 117 -8.91 -2.52 -4.42
N ARG A 118 -7.98 -3.24 -3.79
CA ARG A 118 -8.20 -4.06 -2.60
C ARG A 118 -8.91 -3.35 -1.44
N THR A 119 -8.77 -2.03 -1.34
CA THR A 119 -9.38 -1.19 -0.30
C THR A 119 -10.84 -0.82 -0.58
N TRP A 120 -11.28 -0.94 -1.83
CA TRP A 120 -12.64 -0.57 -2.27
C TRP A 120 -13.47 -1.77 -2.76
N LEU A 121 -12.87 -2.96 -2.78
CA LEU A 121 -13.53 -4.21 -3.14
C LEU A 121 -14.03 -4.93 -1.89
N SER A 122 -15.30 -5.33 -1.93
CA SER A 122 -15.93 -6.16 -0.91
C SER A 122 -16.68 -7.31 -1.57
N GLU A 123 -16.74 -8.46 -0.91
CA GLU A 123 -17.61 -9.55 -1.34
C GLU A 123 -18.97 -9.41 -0.65
N ARG A 124 -20.06 -9.56 -1.41
CA ARG A 124 -21.45 -9.64 -0.92
C ARG A 124 -22.19 -10.68 -1.75
N GLU A 125 -22.75 -11.69 -1.11
CA GLU A 125 -23.58 -12.73 -1.75
C GLU A 125 -22.88 -13.42 -2.95
N GLY A 126 -21.59 -13.75 -2.81
CA GLY A 126 -20.81 -14.39 -3.87
C GLY A 126 -20.42 -13.46 -5.02
N LYS A 127 -20.75 -12.16 -4.94
CA LYS A 127 -20.44 -11.15 -5.97
C LYS A 127 -19.38 -10.18 -5.48
N ILE A 128 -18.57 -9.71 -6.42
CA ILE A 128 -17.54 -8.69 -6.14
C ILE A 128 -18.20 -7.31 -6.24
N HIS A 129 -18.37 -6.63 -5.12
CA HIS A 129 -18.93 -5.28 -5.05
C HIS A 129 -17.82 -4.23 -4.94
N PHE A 130 -17.87 -3.21 -5.80
CA PHE A 130 -16.93 -2.09 -5.79
C PHE A 130 -17.60 -0.84 -5.22
N ASN A 131 -17.03 -0.29 -4.13
CA ASN A 131 -17.55 0.93 -3.51
C ASN A 131 -17.06 2.18 -4.26
N ARG A 132 -17.82 2.57 -5.28
CA ARG A 132 -17.50 3.74 -6.11
C ARG A 132 -17.55 5.06 -5.35
N THR A 133 -18.47 5.22 -4.40
CA THR A 133 -18.61 6.45 -3.60
C THR A 133 -17.37 6.70 -2.77
N TRP A 134 -16.88 5.67 -2.06
CA TRP A 134 -15.67 5.77 -1.25
C TRP A 134 -14.43 5.99 -2.12
N TYR A 135 -14.35 5.31 -3.27
CA TYR A 135 -13.28 5.54 -4.24
C TYR A 135 -13.22 7.01 -4.72
N MET A 136 -14.36 7.62 -5.05
CA MET A 136 -14.41 9.02 -5.49
C MET A 136 -14.00 10.00 -4.39
N ILE A 137 -14.42 9.75 -3.14
CA ILE A 137 -13.98 10.55 -1.99
C ILE A 137 -12.46 10.44 -1.82
N CYS A 138 -11.90 9.23 -1.84
CA CYS A 138 -10.46 9.02 -1.74
C CYS A 138 -9.70 9.66 -2.92
N LEU A 139 -10.24 9.61 -4.14
CA LEU A 139 -9.64 10.24 -5.31
C LEU A 139 -9.61 11.78 -5.16
N CYS A 140 -10.69 12.38 -4.67
CA CYS A 140 -10.76 13.80 -4.39
C CYS A 140 -9.76 14.21 -3.30
N LEU A 141 -9.71 13.47 -2.19
CA LEU A 141 -8.74 13.68 -1.11
C LEU A 141 -7.30 13.52 -1.58
N SER A 142 -7.02 12.54 -2.46
CA SER A 142 -5.71 12.36 -3.07
C SER A 142 -5.34 13.58 -3.92
N GLY A 143 -6.25 14.09 -4.76
CA GLY A 143 -6.03 15.31 -5.54
C GLY A 143 -5.76 16.55 -4.67
N LEU A 144 -6.53 16.71 -3.58
CA LEU A 144 -6.32 17.79 -2.61
C LEU A 144 -4.99 17.64 -1.87
N ASN A 145 -4.59 16.41 -1.52
CA ASN A 145 -3.28 16.12 -0.93
C ASN A 145 -2.14 16.47 -1.89
N VAL A 146 -2.25 16.16 -3.18
CA VAL A 146 -1.26 16.58 -4.19
C VAL A 146 -1.16 18.10 -4.18
N PHE A 147 -2.29 18.81 -4.27
CA PHE A 147 -2.33 20.26 -4.30
C PHE A 147 -1.65 20.88 -3.06
N ILE A 148 -2.05 20.47 -1.86
CA ILE A 148 -1.45 20.96 -0.60
C ILE A 148 0.04 20.60 -0.50
N SER A 149 0.41 19.38 -0.87
CA SER A 149 1.81 18.94 -0.81
C SER A 149 2.68 19.73 -1.79
N THR A 150 2.17 20.05 -2.99
CA THR A 150 2.88 20.89 -3.96
C THR A 150 3.01 22.33 -3.51
N THR A 151 1.96 22.93 -2.97
CA THR A 151 2.02 24.33 -2.51
C THR A 151 2.98 24.47 -1.34
N LEU A 152 3.00 23.50 -0.41
CA LEU A 152 3.97 23.46 0.67
C LEU A 152 5.41 23.33 0.17
N LEU A 153 5.65 22.47 -0.84
CA LEU A 153 6.97 22.33 -1.46
C LEU A 153 7.42 23.64 -2.14
N ILE A 154 6.53 24.33 -2.84
CA ILE A 154 6.82 25.62 -3.47
C ILE A 154 7.13 26.69 -2.42
N ALA A 155 6.32 26.79 -1.37
CA ALA A 155 6.53 27.74 -0.27
C ALA A 155 7.88 27.49 0.44
N ALA A 156 8.19 26.21 0.73
CA ALA A 156 9.48 25.83 1.28
C ALA A 156 10.63 26.22 0.33
N GLY A 157 10.44 26.01 -0.97
CA GLY A 157 11.40 26.44 -2.00
C GLY A 157 11.67 27.95 -1.94
N ILE A 158 10.64 28.78 -1.90
CA ILE A 158 10.79 30.24 -1.83
C ILE A 158 11.61 30.66 -0.61
N ILE A 159 11.34 30.07 0.56
CA ILE A 159 12.08 30.34 1.80
C ILE A 159 13.55 29.93 1.67
N ILE A 160 13.81 28.72 1.13
CA ILE A 160 15.16 28.19 0.93
C ILE A 160 15.95 29.06 -0.06
N PHE A 161 15.33 29.50 -1.15
CA PHE A 161 15.97 30.38 -2.15
C PHE A 161 16.27 31.78 -1.60
N HIS A 162 15.46 32.29 -0.67
CA HIS A 162 15.75 33.56 0.01
C HIS A 162 16.88 33.47 1.04
N GLY A 163 17.02 32.32 1.71
CA GLY A 163 17.99 32.14 2.80
C GLY A 163 19.35 31.57 2.40
N LEU A 164 19.46 30.93 1.23
CA LEU A 164 20.68 30.22 0.80
C LEU A 164 21.17 30.68 -0.58
N SER A 165 22.47 30.54 -0.81
CA SER A 165 23.08 30.68 -2.16
C SER A 165 22.41 29.73 -3.15
N THR A 166 22.17 30.18 -4.38
CA THR A 166 21.40 29.49 -5.43
C THR A 166 21.78 28.02 -5.63
N GLY A 167 23.08 27.69 -5.64
CA GLY A 167 23.53 26.31 -5.83
C GLY A 167 23.16 25.36 -4.68
N ARG A 168 23.21 25.83 -3.43
CA ARG A 168 22.81 25.06 -2.24
C ARG A 168 21.29 24.91 -2.15
N ALA A 169 20.56 25.97 -2.51
CA ALA A 169 19.10 25.95 -2.58
C ALA A 169 18.58 24.92 -3.60
N MET A 170 19.17 24.87 -4.80
CA MET A 170 18.81 23.89 -5.83
C MET A 170 19.04 22.45 -5.38
N LEU A 171 20.20 22.16 -4.76
CA LEU A 171 20.51 20.82 -4.28
C LEU A 171 19.54 20.35 -3.18
N LEU A 172 19.18 21.25 -2.26
CA LEU A 172 18.24 20.95 -1.18
C LEU A 172 16.81 20.73 -1.69
N MET A 173 16.39 21.51 -2.70
CA MET A 173 15.11 21.32 -3.38
C MET A 173 15.04 20.00 -4.16
N LEU A 174 16.14 19.61 -4.82
CA LEU A 174 16.24 18.30 -5.50
C LEU A 174 16.04 17.15 -4.50
N LEU A 175 16.71 17.22 -3.34
CA LEU A 175 16.58 16.22 -2.28
C LEU A 175 15.15 16.14 -1.72
N MET A 176 14.55 17.30 -1.39
CA MET A 176 13.16 17.39 -0.91
C MET A 176 12.18 16.79 -1.93
N THR A 177 12.37 17.08 -3.21
CA THR A 177 11.50 16.56 -4.27
C THR A 177 11.67 15.04 -4.43
N GLY A 178 12.91 14.56 -4.51
CA GLY A 178 13.21 13.16 -4.81
C GLY A 178 12.96 12.20 -3.65
N PHE A 179 13.24 12.61 -2.42
CA PHE A 179 13.20 11.71 -1.25
C PHE A 179 11.99 11.91 -0.35
N ILE A 180 11.31 13.05 -0.44
CA ILE A 180 10.17 13.34 0.43
C ILE A 180 8.89 13.45 -0.39
N TRP A 181 8.85 14.39 -1.33
CA TRP A 181 7.61 14.67 -2.07
C TRP A 181 7.21 13.52 -2.99
N LEU A 182 8.14 12.99 -3.80
CA LEU A 182 7.81 11.93 -4.77
C LEU A 182 7.43 10.59 -4.09
N PRO A 183 8.15 10.09 -3.06
CA PRO A 183 7.72 8.90 -2.33
C PRO A 183 6.38 9.10 -1.60
N TRP A 184 6.15 10.29 -1.02
CA TRP A 184 4.88 10.63 -0.38
C TRP A 184 3.70 10.56 -1.35
N LEU A 185 3.87 11.08 -2.56
CA LEU A 185 2.85 10.99 -3.60
C LEU A 185 2.61 9.56 -4.07
N MET A 186 3.66 8.75 -4.22
CA MET A 186 3.48 7.34 -4.58
C MET A 186 2.69 6.55 -3.53
N LEU A 187 2.89 6.84 -2.25
CA LEU A 187 2.16 6.18 -1.16
C LEU A 187 0.69 6.60 -1.10
N THR A 188 0.36 7.82 -1.52
CA THR A 188 -0.99 8.39 -1.47
C THR A 188 -1.73 8.33 -2.81
N LEU A 189 -1.12 7.67 -3.82
CA LEU A 189 -1.67 7.58 -5.16
C LEU A 189 -2.86 6.61 -5.20
N VAL A 190 -3.97 7.11 -5.73
CA VAL A 190 -5.19 6.33 -5.98
C VAL A 190 -5.20 5.88 -7.46
N PRO A 191 -5.69 4.68 -7.81
CA PRO A 191 -5.77 4.22 -9.19
C PRO A 191 -6.54 5.19 -10.09
N LEU A 192 -6.05 5.39 -11.31
CA LEU A 192 -6.64 6.31 -12.28
C LEU A 192 -8.07 5.90 -12.67
N PRO A 193 -8.98 6.88 -12.91
CA PRO A 193 -10.38 6.61 -13.20
C PRO A 193 -10.60 5.80 -14.48
N GLY A 194 -9.72 5.95 -15.49
CA GLY A 194 -9.80 5.17 -16.73
C GLY A 194 -9.58 3.67 -16.52
N MET A 195 -8.65 3.32 -15.62
CA MET A 195 -8.39 1.92 -15.26
C MET A 195 -9.55 1.35 -14.45
N THR A 196 -10.06 2.14 -13.50
CA THR A 196 -11.22 1.78 -12.66
C THR A 196 -12.47 1.50 -13.48
N ARG A 197 -12.77 2.31 -14.51
CA ARG A 197 -13.93 2.08 -15.40
C ARG A 197 -13.86 0.75 -16.15
N ARG A 198 -12.69 0.37 -16.65
CA ARG A 198 -12.51 -0.92 -17.34
C ARG A 198 -12.73 -2.09 -16.38
N MET A 199 -12.18 -1.97 -15.18
CA MET A 199 -12.37 -2.96 -14.11
C MET A 199 -13.85 -3.06 -13.70
N GLU A 200 -14.56 -1.95 -13.51
CA GLU A 200 -15.99 -1.94 -13.19
C GLU A 200 -16.82 -2.63 -14.28
N ALA A 201 -16.54 -2.36 -15.56
CA ALA A 201 -17.23 -3.00 -16.68
C ALA A 201 -17.02 -4.53 -16.69
N GLN A 202 -15.78 -4.99 -16.47
CA GLN A 202 -15.47 -6.42 -16.37
C GLN A 202 -16.12 -7.08 -15.15
N LEU A 203 -16.16 -6.38 -14.01
CA LEU A 203 -16.84 -6.86 -12.80
C LEU A 203 -18.35 -6.99 -13.00
N ALA A 204 -18.99 -6.03 -13.68
CA ALA A 204 -20.42 -6.09 -13.95
C ALA A 204 -20.79 -7.32 -14.79
N VAL A 205 -20.02 -7.58 -15.85
CA VAL A 205 -20.19 -8.77 -16.70
C VAL A 205 -19.93 -10.06 -15.90
N PHE A 206 -18.87 -10.09 -15.09
CA PHE A 206 -18.55 -11.25 -14.24
C PHE A 206 -19.68 -11.57 -13.25
N ASN A 207 -20.16 -10.55 -12.52
CA ASN A 207 -21.21 -10.70 -11.51
C ASN A 207 -22.57 -11.05 -12.12
N SER A 208 -22.83 -10.68 -13.38
CA SER A 208 -24.06 -11.07 -14.09
C SER A 208 -24.11 -12.54 -14.50
N GLN A 209 -22.95 -13.19 -14.54
CA GLN A 209 -22.78 -14.58 -14.96
C GLN A 209 -22.56 -15.55 -13.79
N LEU A 210 -22.48 -15.04 -12.57
CA LEU A 210 -22.40 -15.85 -11.36
C LEU A 210 -23.81 -16.31 -10.98
N PRO A 211 -24.03 -17.62 -10.74
CA PRO A 211 -25.30 -18.11 -10.20
C PRO A 211 -25.60 -17.34 -8.92
N THR A 212 -26.83 -16.86 -8.75
CA THR A 212 -27.23 -16.33 -7.46
C THR A 212 -27.49 -17.50 -6.52
N ALA A 213 -27.22 -17.34 -5.23
CA ALA A 213 -27.48 -18.40 -4.24
C ALA A 213 -28.95 -18.90 -4.30
N ASN A 214 -29.87 -18.06 -4.77
CA ASN A 214 -31.28 -18.41 -5.00
C ASN A 214 -31.48 -19.38 -6.19
N ASP A 215 -30.60 -19.36 -7.19
CA ASP A 215 -30.68 -20.26 -8.35
C ASP A 215 -30.21 -21.68 -8.00
N GLU A 216 -29.26 -21.81 -7.06
CA GLU A 216 -28.80 -23.11 -6.55
C GLU A 216 -29.82 -23.73 -5.57
N GLU A 217 -30.52 -22.91 -4.78
CA GLU A 217 -31.58 -23.37 -3.88
C GLU A 217 -32.85 -23.79 -4.64
N GLN A 218 -33.16 -23.16 -5.78
CA GLN A 218 -34.23 -23.58 -6.69
C GLN A 218 -33.86 -24.78 -7.58
N ALA A 219 -32.58 -24.99 -7.89
CA ALA A 219 -32.11 -26.18 -8.62
C ALA A 219 -31.96 -27.42 -7.72
N ALA A 220 -31.92 -27.23 -6.39
CA ALA A 220 -31.82 -28.29 -5.40
C ALA A 220 -33.17 -28.67 -4.73
N ALA A 221 -34.26 -27.96 -5.06
CA ALA A 221 -35.64 -28.24 -4.63
C ALA A 221 -36.44 -28.94 -5.73
#